data_AF-A0A839WQE1-F1
#
_entry.id   AF-A0A839WQE1-F1
#
_cell.length_a   1.000
_cell.length_b   1.000
_cell.length_c   1.000
_cell.angle_alpha   90.00
_cell.angle_beta   90.00
_cell.angle_gamma   90.00
#
_symmetry.space_group_name_H-M   'P 1'
#
loop_
_entity.id
_entity.type
_entity.pdbx_description
1 polymer ?
#
loop_
_entity_poly.entity_id
_entity_poly.type
_entity_poly.pdbx_seq_one_letter_code
_entity_poly.pdbx_strand_id
1 'polypeptide(L)'
;MTQTLDTSTPPPATEQDLLPGDILLMLSSGQLSTLIAWCGDSIYSHAAIVADQGDLIEAAASGVRRYPLAKRLVDTTEIVLIDAYRPLAHDGSALDEADRKRVLDKAESMIGIPYPVDALAFLGVVVAVRGKWPQNWLARIVVREALDHLIQDNPSHMICSEVVYRALAECDAQPVGRLAPRIVMTGPTHLPFPKIDAKALLEEVWGLLHPQRQQALAAIRTHLQTDPKAATPPLQGAPADAALRERANTVRDRLGLSVLPITASVDDAGALLEEASAETPARAIPHPNPKLVMPLDLASSPSHTQIGRLLQADTVQ
;
A
#
# COMPACT_ATOMS: atom_id res chain seq x y z
N MET A 1 9.41 25.70 3.68
CA MET A 1 9.24 25.24 5.07
C MET A 1 9.22 23.73 5.02
N THR A 2 10.36 23.13 5.30
CA THR A 2 10.59 21.69 5.30
C THR A 2 9.91 21.13 6.54
N GLN A 3 8.80 20.41 6.39
CA GLN A 3 8.34 19.50 7.45
C GLN A 3 9.39 18.38 7.49
N THR A 4 10.32 18.47 8.42
CA THR A 4 10.97 17.29 8.97
C THR A 4 9.86 16.32 9.34
N LEU A 5 9.83 15.15 8.69
CA LEU A 5 9.10 13.99 9.19
C LEU A 5 9.60 13.78 10.62
N ASP A 6 8.83 14.26 11.58
CA ASP A 6 9.15 14.17 12.98
C ASP A 6 9.27 12.69 13.30
N THR A 7 10.49 12.25 13.64
CA THR A 7 10.79 10.88 14.07
C THR A 7 10.28 10.61 15.48
N SER A 8 9.30 11.40 15.96
CA SER A 8 8.65 11.18 17.23
C SER A 8 7.70 10.00 17.08
N THR A 9 7.87 9.00 17.95
CA THR A 9 6.87 7.94 18.10
C THR A 9 5.51 8.61 18.32
N PRO A 10 4.46 8.26 17.54
CA PRO A 10 3.15 8.86 17.70
C PRO A 10 2.68 8.75 19.15
N PRO A 11 1.94 9.74 19.68
CA PRO A 11 1.40 9.65 21.03
C PRO A 11 0.50 8.40 21.13
N PRO A 12 0.40 7.76 22.30
CA PRO A 12 -0.53 6.65 22.48
C PRO A 12 -1.98 7.14 22.31
N ALA A 13 -2.81 6.34 21.65
CA ALA A 13 -4.24 6.54 21.50
C ALA A 13 -5.00 5.28 21.95
N THR A 14 -6.28 5.42 22.20
CA THR A 14 -7.19 4.35 22.58
C THR A 14 -8.40 4.30 21.66
N GLU A 15 -9.18 3.22 21.74
CA GLU A 15 -10.45 3.09 21.00
C GLU A 15 -11.42 4.25 21.28
N GLN A 16 -11.36 4.85 22.48
CA GLN A 16 -12.24 5.95 22.89
C GLN A 16 -11.92 7.26 22.16
N ASP A 17 -10.72 7.39 21.60
CA ASP A 17 -10.30 8.58 20.86
C ASP A 17 -10.83 8.58 19.41
N LEU A 18 -11.35 7.45 18.95
CA LEU A 18 -11.78 7.24 17.57
C LEU A 18 -13.23 7.66 17.33
N LEU A 19 -13.47 8.12 16.11
CA LEU A 19 -14.79 8.45 15.57
C LEU A 19 -15.02 7.69 14.26
N PRO A 20 -16.28 7.38 13.90
CA PRO A 20 -16.60 6.86 12.58
C PRO A 20 -16.04 7.77 11.47
N GLY A 21 -15.40 7.18 10.47
CA GLY A 21 -14.70 7.91 9.41
C GLY A 21 -13.21 8.18 9.69
N ASP A 22 -12.71 7.96 10.91
CA ASP A 22 -11.26 7.95 11.15
C ASP A 22 -10.58 6.83 10.33
N ILE A 23 -9.31 7.03 10.00
CA ILE A 23 -8.50 6.10 9.20
C ILE A 23 -7.56 5.36 10.13
N LEU A 24 -7.46 4.05 9.95
CA LEU A 24 -6.45 3.21 10.59
C LEU A 24 -5.43 2.79 9.54
N LEU A 25 -4.15 3.07 9.79
CA LEU A 25 -3.04 2.61 8.98
C LEU A 25 -2.25 1.56 9.77
N MET A 26 -1.93 0.44 9.15
CA MET A 26 -1.44 -0.74 9.86
C MET A 26 -0.27 -1.39 9.16
N LEU A 27 0.59 -2.04 9.94
CA LEU A 27 1.56 -3.01 9.46
C LEU A 27 1.17 -4.39 9.96
N SER A 28 1.03 -5.35 9.06
CA SER A 28 0.87 -6.77 9.42
C SER A 28 2.20 -7.51 9.39
N SER A 29 2.30 -8.62 10.13
CA SER A 29 3.54 -9.42 10.28
C SER A 29 3.87 -10.31 9.07
N GLY A 30 2.93 -10.50 8.14
CA GLY A 30 3.10 -11.32 6.93
C GLY A 30 4.20 -10.82 5.98
N GLN A 31 4.75 -11.75 5.18
CA GLN A 31 5.81 -11.44 4.21
C GLN A 31 5.27 -10.57 3.07
N LEU A 32 4.04 -10.85 2.62
CA LEU A 32 3.38 -10.01 1.61
C LEU A 32 3.16 -8.59 2.14
N SER A 33 2.79 -8.46 3.41
CA SER A 33 2.60 -7.15 4.06
C SER A 33 3.91 -6.37 4.15
N THR A 34 5.01 -7.03 4.53
CA THR A 34 6.35 -6.44 4.53
C THR A 34 6.74 -5.92 3.14
N LEU A 35 6.45 -6.70 2.09
CA LEU A 35 6.69 -6.28 0.71
C LEU A 35 5.80 -5.09 0.29
N ILE A 36 4.52 -5.08 0.65
CA ILE A 36 3.61 -3.97 0.34
C ILE A 36 4.10 -2.69 1.00
N ALA A 37 4.44 -2.74 2.29
CA ALA A 37 4.96 -1.60 3.04
C ALA A 37 6.21 -1.04 2.36
N TRP A 38 7.18 -1.91 2.04
CA TRP A 38 8.40 -1.50 1.38
C TRP A 38 8.19 -0.97 -0.06
N CYS A 39 7.28 -1.57 -0.84
CA CYS A 39 6.93 -1.07 -2.17
C CYS A 39 6.31 0.33 -2.12
N GLY A 40 5.50 0.59 -1.08
CA GLY A 40 4.90 1.89 -0.79
C GLY A 40 5.82 2.86 -0.05
N ASP A 41 7.08 2.50 0.17
CA ASP A 41 8.06 3.27 0.96
C ASP A 41 7.56 3.64 2.36
N SER A 42 6.73 2.76 2.92
CA SER A 42 5.88 3.01 4.07
C SER A 42 6.26 2.10 5.23
N ILE A 43 5.94 2.54 6.44
CA ILE A 43 5.84 1.66 7.61
C ILE A 43 4.50 0.92 7.66
N TYR A 44 3.56 1.21 6.75
CA TYR A 44 2.22 0.63 6.71
C TYR A 44 2.04 -0.24 5.47
N SER A 45 1.41 -1.40 5.65
CA SER A 45 1.00 -2.31 4.57
C SER A 45 -0.49 -2.30 4.30
N HIS A 46 -1.28 -1.70 5.19
CA HIS A 46 -2.74 -1.80 5.16
C HIS A 46 -3.43 -0.51 5.62
N ALA A 47 -4.68 -0.33 5.21
CA ALA A 47 -5.51 0.79 5.61
C ALA A 47 -6.99 0.38 5.82
N ALA A 48 -7.68 1.03 6.74
CA ALA A 48 -9.10 0.80 7.00
C ALA A 48 -9.79 2.09 7.45
N ILE A 49 -11.12 2.13 7.38
CA ILE A 49 -11.96 3.18 7.96
C ILE A 49 -12.61 2.66 9.23
N VAL A 50 -12.57 3.43 10.31
CA VAL A 50 -13.36 3.19 11.52
C VAL A 50 -14.84 3.33 11.18
N ALA A 51 -15.61 2.29 11.43
CA ALA A 51 -17.05 2.28 11.24
C ALA A 51 -17.78 2.58 12.56
N ASP A 52 -19.10 2.63 12.51
CA ASP A 52 -19.92 2.61 13.71
C ASP A 52 -19.87 1.24 14.42
N GLN A 53 -20.39 1.18 15.64
CA GLN A 53 -20.57 -0.07 16.40
C GLN A 53 -19.28 -0.82 16.75
N GLY A 54 -18.13 -0.14 16.75
CA GLY A 54 -16.83 -0.74 17.11
C GLY A 54 -16.25 -1.64 16.01
N ASP A 55 -16.65 -1.42 14.76
CA ASP A 55 -16.10 -2.09 13.60
C ASP A 55 -15.10 -1.19 12.84
N LEU A 56 -14.32 -1.81 11.95
CA LEU A 56 -13.62 -1.16 10.85
C LEU A 56 -14.13 -1.74 9.52
N ILE A 57 -14.04 -0.94 8.46
CA ILE A 57 -14.23 -1.37 7.06
C ILE A 57 -12.87 -1.40 6.38
N GLU A 58 -12.51 -2.56 5.85
CA GLU A 58 -11.23 -2.80 5.16
C GLU A 58 -11.46 -3.67 3.92
N ALA A 59 -10.53 -3.60 2.95
CA ALA A 59 -10.42 -4.63 1.92
C ALA A 59 -9.33 -5.63 2.31
N ALA A 60 -9.72 -6.89 2.51
CA ALA A 60 -8.81 -7.99 2.81
C ALA A 60 -8.99 -9.12 1.78
N ALA A 61 -8.29 -10.25 1.89
CA ALA A 61 -8.41 -11.35 0.92
C ALA A 61 -9.85 -11.89 0.70
N SER A 62 -10.76 -11.63 1.64
CA SER A 62 -12.19 -11.96 1.54
C SER A 62 -13.05 -10.88 0.84
N GLY A 63 -12.43 -9.84 0.30
CA GLY A 63 -13.08 -8.64 -0.22
C GLY A 63 -13.21 -7.53 0.82
N VAL A 64 -13.94 -6.48 0.46
CA VAL A 64 -14.31 -5.39 1.37
C VAL A 64 -15.30 -5.90 2.41
N ARG A 65 -15.00 -5.69 3.69
CA ARG A 65 -15.79 -6.24 4.81
C ARG A 65 -15.78 -5.32 6.02
N ARG A 66 -16.76 -5.52 6.90
CA ARG A 66 -16.68 -5.10 8.31
C ARG A 66 -15.86 -6.09 9.12
N TYR A 67 -15.09 -5.59 10.08
CA TYR A 67 -14.32 -6.40 11.01
C TYR A 67 -14.31 -5.76 12.41
N PRO A 68 -14.46 -6.51 13.51
CA PRO A 68 -14.48 -5.91 14.84
C PRO A 68 -13.14 -5.26 15.20
N LEU A 69 -13.16 -3.97 15.54
CA LEU A 69 -11.97 -3.20 15.92
C LEU A 69 -11.33 -3.79 17.18
N ALA A 70 -12.12 -4.14 18.19
CA ALA A 70 -11.63 -4.76 19.42
C ALA A 70 -10.82 -6.04 19.16
N LYS A 71 -11.17 -6.84 18.14
CA LYS A 71 -10.37 -8.00 17.73
C LYS A 71 -9.05 -7.58 17.08
N ARG A 72 -9.07 -6.53 16.27
CA ARG A 72 -7.88 -6.00 15.60
C ARG A 72 -6.88 -5.42 16.60
N LEU A 73 -7.35 -4.76 17.65
CA LEU A 73 -6.52 -4.12 18.69
C LEU A 73 -5.83 -5.09 19.66
N VAL A 74 -6.17 -6.39 19.61
CA VAL A 74 -5.52 -7.42 20.44
C VAL A 74 -4.75 -8.46 19.62
N ASP A 75 -4.76 -8.33 18.29
CA ASP A 75 -4.10 -9.26 17.37
C ASP A 75 -2.63 -8.90 17.18
N THR A 76 -1.85 -9.02 18.25
CA THR A 76 -0.41 -8.74 18.22
C THR A 76 0.41 -9.82 17.50
N THR A 77 -0.23 -10.92 17.08
CA THR A 77 0.38 -11.98 16.28
C THR A 77 0.43 -11.61 14.79
N GLU A 78 -0.66 -11.06 14.26
CA GLU A 78 -0.76 -10.72 12.85
C GLU A 78 -0.54 -9.23 12.58
N ILE A 79 -0.69 -8.37 13.59
CA ILE A 79 -0.55 -6.92 13.46
C ILE A 79 0.60 -6.40 14.32
N VAL A 80 1.53 -5.74 13.66
CA VAL A 80 2.74 -5.16 14.28
C VAL A 80 2.48 -3.76 14.80
N LEU A 81 1.72 -2.95 14.05
CA LEU A 81 1.38 -1.59 14.46
C LEU A 81 0.05 -1.13 13.88
N ILE A 82 -0.62 -0.23 14.60
CA ILE A 82 -1.83 0.48 14.15
C ILE A 82 -1.71 1.94 14.57
N ASP A 83 -1.68 2.84 13.60
CA ASP A 83 -1.74 4.28 13.81
C ASP A 83 -3.09 4.83 13.30
N ALA A 84 -3.68 5.73 14.07
CA ALA A 84 -4.97 6.33 13.78
C ALA A 84 -4.81 7.76 13.27
N TYR A 85 -5.62 8.13 12.28
CA TYR A 85 -5.64 9.43 11.64
C TYR A 85 -7.08 9.93 11.52
N ARG A 86 -7.29 11.21 11.80
CA ARG A 86 -8.57 11.89 11.62
C ARG A 86 -8.56 12.65 10.30
N PRO A 87 -9.48 12.38 9.38
CA PRO A 87 -9.57 13.18 8.19
C PRO A 87 -9.96 14.64 8.47
N LEU A 88 -9.68 15.49 7.51
CA LEU A 88 -10.08 16.90 7.43
C LEU A 88 -10.69 17.13 6.05
N ALA A 89 -11.58 18.11 5.96
CA ALA A 89 -12.01 18.62 4.66
C ALA A 89 -10.85 19.30 3.93
N HIS A 90 -11.01 19.54 2.63
CA HIS A 90 -9.96 20.14 1.80
C HIS A 90 -9.46 21.51 2.29
N ASP A 91 -10.32 22.26 2.98
CA ASP A 91 -10.01 23.56 3.60
C ASP A 91 -9.31 23.44 4.97
N GLY A 92 -9.06 22.21 5.44
CA GLY A 92 -8.44 21.91 6.73
C GLY A 92 -9.41 21.88 7.91
N SER A 93 -10.72 22.09 7.68
CA SER A 93 -11.71 22.01 8.75
C SER A 93 -11.98 20.55 9.17
N ALA A 94 -12.38 20.38 10.44
CA ALA A 94 -12.82 19.08 10.94
C ALA A 94 -14.15 18.67 10.30
N LEU A 95 -14.30 17.39 9.96
CA LEU A 95 -15.58 16.87 9.46
C LEU A 95 -16.63 16.92 10.55
N ASP A 96 -17.85 17.34 10.19
CA ASP A 96 -19.01 17.23 11.07
C ASP A 96 -19.58 15.79 11.08
N GLU A 97 -20.66 15.58 11.85
CA GLU A 97 -21.29 14.26 11.94
C GLU A 97 -21.91 13.81 10.61
N ALA A 98 -22.48 14.74 9.85
CA ALA A 98 -23.10 14.42 8.56
C ALA A 98 -22.04 13.99 7.54
N ASP A 99 -20.88 14.63 7.54
CA ASP A 99 -19.74 14.26 6.71
C ASP A 99 -19.17 12.89 7.06
N ARG A 100 -18.93 12.63 8.35
CA ARG A 100 -18.48 11.31 8.82
C ARG A 100 -19.47 10.22 8.39
N LYS A 101 -20.76 10.50 8.50
CA LYS A 101 -21.80 9.60 8.01
C LYS A 101 -21.71 9.37 6.50
N ARG A 102 -21.54 10.42 5.68
CA ARG A 102 -21.42 10.28 4.21
C ARG A 102 -20.20 9.43 3.81
N VAL A 103 -19.08 9.61 4.50
CA VAL A 103 -17.87 8.79 4.33
C VAL A 103 -18.17 7.33 4.66
N LEU A 104 -18.85 7.08 5.79
CA LEU A 104 -19.22 5.74 6.20
C LEU A 104 -20.21 5.09 5.21
N ASP A 105 -21.28 5.79 4.81
CA ASP A 105 -22.25 5.31 3.83
C ASP A 105 -21.55 4.91 2.51
N LYS A 106 -20.55 5.68 2.09
CA LYS A 106 -19.74 5.34 0.92
C LYS A 106 -18.87 4.11 1.18
N ALA A 107 -18.19 4.02 2.33
CA ALA A 107 -17.41 2.84 2.70
C ALA A 107 -18.26 1.56 2.73
N GLU A 108 -19.48 1.64 3.28
CA GLU A 108 -20.43 0.54 3.33
C GLU A 108 -20.90 0.08 1.95
N SER A 109 -21.11 1.03 1.02
CA SER A 109 -21.52 0.72 -0.35
C SER A 109 -20.50 -0.15 -1.11
N MET A 110 -19.26 -0.23 -0.61
CA MET A 110 -18.18 -1.00 -1.20
C MET A 110 -18.06 -2.41 -0.61
N ILE A 111 -18.81 -2.75 0.45
CA ILE A 111 -18.77 -4.09 1.07
C ILE A 111 -19.12 -5.17 0.04
N GLY A 112 -18.32 -6.24 0.04
CA GLY A 112 -18.45 -7.37 -0.89
C GLY A 112 -17.65 -7.22 -2.18
N ILE A 113 -17.09 -6.05 -2.49
CA ILE A 113 -16.18 -5.91 -3.64
C ILE A 113 -14.95 -6.80 -3.42
N PRO A 114 -14.63 -7.74 -4.34
CA PRO A 114 -13.50 -8.65 -4.19
C PRO A 114 -12.14 -7.97 -4.07
N TYR A 115 -11.18 -8.66 -3.46
CA TYR A 115 -9.79 -8.19 -3.39
C TYR A 115 -8.99 -8.77 -4.56
N PRO A 116 -8.05 -8.01 -5.17
CA PRO A 116 -7.24 -8.50 -6.28
C PRO A 116 -6.07 -9.40 -5.81
N VAL A 117 -6.39 -10.47 -5.06
CA VAL A 117 -5.40 -11.25 -4.29
C VAL A 117 -4.35 -11.91 -5.19
N ASP A 118 -4.77 -12.61 -6.25
CA ASP A 118 -3.85 -13.37 -7.13
C ASP A 118 -2.74 -12.50 -7.71
N ALA A 119 -3.09 -11.29 -8.13
CA ALA A 119 -2.15 -10.43 -8.82
C ALA A 119 -1.18 -9.73 -7.87
N LEU A 120 -1.62 -9.38 -6.65
CA LEU A 120 -0.74 -8.89 -5.59
C LEU A 120 0.20 -9.99 -5.08
N ALA A 121 -0.34 -11.19 -4.89
CA ALA A 121 0.41 -12.38 -4.51
C ALA A 121 1.51 -12.71 -5.52
N PHE A 122 1.15 -12.76 -6.80
CA PHE A 122 2.09 -13.05 -7.88
C PHE A 122 3.22 -12.00 -7.94
N LEU A 123 2.86 -10.72 -7.81
CA LEU A 123 3.83 -9.63 -7.79
C LEU A 123 4.81 -9.75 -6.61
N GLY A 124 4.29 -10.02 -5.40
CA GLY A 124 5.11 -10.22 -4.21
C GLY A 124 6.13 -11.35 -4.40
N VAL A 125 5.70 -12.50 -4.94
CA VAL A 125 6.58 -13.65 -5.21
C VAL A 125 7.65 -13.30 -6.25
N VAL A 126 7.30 -12.61 -7.34
CA VAL A 126 8.27 -12.20 -8.36
C VAL A 126 9.34 -11.27 -7.78
N VAL A 127 8.93 -10.32 -6.94
CA VAL A 127 9.83 -9.36 -6.29
C VAL A 127 10.78 -10.08 -5.33
N ALA A 128 10.27 -10.96 -4.47
CA ALA A 128 11.06 -11.69 -3.48
C ALA A 128 12.05 -12.69 -4.11
N VAL A 129 11.56 -13.53 -5.02
CA VAL A 129 12.36 -14.61 -5.61
C VAL A 129 13.48 -14.03 -6.47
N ARG A 130 13.23 -12.95 -7.21
CA ARG A 130 14.25 -12.40 -8.11
C ARG A 130 15.36 -11.67 -7.38
N GLY A 131 15.21 -11.36 -6.09
CA GLY A 131 16.15 -10.50 -5.34
C GLY A 131 16.44 -9.18 -6.06
N LYS A 132 15.62 -8.82 -7.05
CA LYS A 132 15.88 -7.75 -8.00
C LYS A 132 14.81 -6.68 -7.83
N TRP A 133 15.25 -5.72 -7.01
CA TRP A 133 14.94 -4.29 -6.91
C TRP A 133 13.77 -3.78 -6.07
N PRO A 134 13.94 -2.60 -5.39
CA PRO A 134 14.83 -1.49 -5.79
C PRO A 134 15.73 -0.79 -4.75
N GLN A 135 16.91 -0.37 -5.21
CA GLN A 135 17.49 0.95 -4.85
C GLN A 135 16.93 2.08 -5.74
N ASN A 136 16.27 1.72 -6.85
CA ASN A 136 15.68 2.61 -7.84
C ASN A 136 14.17 2.85 -7.62
N TRP A 137 13.79 4.06 -7.20
CA TRP A 137 12.40 4.50 -6.96
C TRP A 137 11.43 4.25 -8.12
N LEU A 138 11.91 4.06 -9.35
CA LEU A 138 11.08 3.89 -10.54
C LEU A 138 10.70 2.45 -10.80
N ALA A 139 11.53 1.50 -10.38
CA ALA A 139 11.11 0.10 -10.36
C ALA A 139 10.02 -0.13 -9.29
N ARG A 140 9.92 0.71 -8.25
CA ARG A 140 8.72 0.74 -7.37
C ARG A 140 7.49 1.21 -8.13
N ILE A 141 7.64 2.21 -9.01
CA ILE A 141 6.57 2.64 -9.93
C ILE A 141 6.24 1.54 -10.96
N VAL A 142 7.17 0.65 -11.31
CA VAL A 142 6.86 -0.54 -12.14
C VAL A 142 6.12 -1.62 -11.39
N VAL A 143 6.47 -1.89 -10.14
CA VAL A 143 5.66 -2.77 -9.28
C VAL A 143 4.25 -2.16 -9.16
N ARG A 144 4.18 -0.83 -9.02
CA ARG A 144 2.94 -0.05 -9.11
C ARG A 144 2.24 -0.17 -10.48
N GLU A 145 2.94 -0.40 -11.59
CA GLU A 145 2.37 -0.67 -12.91
C GLU A 145 2.09 -2.18 -13.19
N ALA A 146 2.76 -3.09 -12.51
CA ALA A 146 2.31 -4.48 -12.44
C ALA A 146 0.96 -4.53 -11.72
N LEU A 147 0.73 -3.60 -10.78
CA LEU A 147 -0.62 -3.23 -10.39
C LEU A 147 -1.37 -2.56 -11.56
N ASP A 148 -0.85 -1.65 -12.38
CA ASP A 148 -1.50 -1.14 -13.64
C ASP A 148 -2.02 -2.15 -14.66
N HIS A 149 -1.47 -3.36 -14.74
CA HIS A 149 -2.12 -4.42 -15.51
C HIS A 149 -3.45 -4.90 -14.86
N LEU A 150 -3.69 -4.56 -13.60
CA LEU A 150 -4.98 -4.56 -12.86
C LEU A 150 -5.62 -3.16 -12.78
N ILE A 151 -4.84 -2.07 -12.81
CA ILE A 151 -5.27 -0.68 -12.58
C ILE A 151 -5.72 -0.04 -13.89
N GLN A 152 -6.82 -0.56 -14.41
CA GLN A 152 -7.88 0.37 -14.77
C GLN A 152 -8.47 0.90 -13.47
N ASP A 153 -8.96 2.14 -13.45
CA ASP A 153 -9.89 2.59 -12.40
C ASP A 153 -11.16 1.73 -12.51
N ASN A 154 -11.07 0.53 -11.94
CA ASN A 154 -12.04 -0.54 -12.05
C ASN A 154 -12.53 -0.88 -10.64
N PRO A 155 -13.74 -0.44 -10.28
CA PRO A 155 -14.29 -0.65 -8.95
C PRO A 155 -14.71 -2.11 -8.70
N SER A 156 -14.55 -3.03 -9.65
CA SER A 156 -14.90 -4.45 -9.47
C SER A 156 -13.98 -5.21 -8.51
N HIS A 157 -12.82 -4.67 -8.19
CA HIS A 157 -11.91 -5.21 -7.19
C HIS A 157 -11.35 -4.04 -6.38
N MET A 158 -11.04 -4.23 -5.10
CA MET A 158 -10.59 -3.11 -4.26
C MET A 158 -9.46 -3.50 -3.32
N ILE A 159 -8.46 -2.62 -3.20
CA ILE A 159 -7.41 -2.72 -2.18
C ILE A 159 -7.75 -1.86 -0.96
N CYS A 160 -7.05 -2.10 0.15
CA CYS A 160 -7.36 -1.50 1.44
C CYS A 160 -7.32 0.04 1.46
N SER A 161 -6.28 0.64 0.89
CA SER A 161 -6.14 2.10 0.78
C SER A 161 -7.08 2.74 -0.24
N GLU A 162 -7.51 1.99 -1.26
CA GLU A 162 -8.50 2.43 -2.23
C GLU A 162 -9.88 2.58 -1.58
N VAL A 163 -10.29 1.64 -0.70
CA VAL A 163 -11.53 1.78 0.10
C VAL A 163 -11.51 3.11 0.84
N VAL A 164 -10.42 3.40 1.53
CA VAL A 164 -10.28 4.63 2.32
C VAL A 164 -10.38 5.86 1.42
N TYR A 165 -9.59 5.89 0.34
CA TYR A 165 -9.56 7.04 -0.56
C TYR A 165 -10.93 7.29 -1.21
N ARG A 166 -11.58 6.25 -1.75
CA ARG A 166 -12.88 6.38 -2.41
C ARG A 166 -13.99 6.76 -1.43
N ALA A 167 -13.96 6.23 -0.21
CA ALA A 167 -14.92 6.60 0.83
C ALA A 167 -14.88 8.11 1.13
N LEU A 168 -13.69 8.70 1.14
CA LEU A 168 -13.52 10.15 1.36
C LEU A 168 -13.80 10.95 0.08
N ALA A 169 -13.23 10.55 -1.05
CA ALA A 169 -13.27 11.32 -2.30
C ALA A 169 -14.61 11.25 -3.04
N GLU A 170 -15.33 10.15 -2.92
CA GLU A 170 -16.55 9.87 -3.70
C GLU A 170 -17.82 9.81 -2.82
N CYS A 171 -17.74 10.19 -1.55
CA CYS A 171 -18.94 10.38 -0.74
C CYS A 171 -19.76 11.56 -1.24
N ASP A 172 -21.04 11.59 -0.87
CA ASP A 172 -21.99 12.62 -1.31
C ASP A 172 -21.81 13.98 -0.59
N ALA A 173 -20.59 14.34 -0.16
CA ALA A 173 -20.34 15.63 0.46
C ALA A 173 -20.45 16.77 -0.58
N GLN A 174 -20.97 17.92 -0.15
CA GLN A 174 -21.16 19.09 -1.01
C GLN A 174 -20.23 20.25 -0.60
N PRO A 175 -19.50 20.88 -1.55
CA PRO A 175 -19.42 20.52 -2.98
C PRO A 175 -18.73 19.16 -3.21
N VAL A 176 -19.05 18.53 -4.33
CA VAL A 176 -18.49 17.22 -4.72
C VAL A 176 -16.96 17.24 -4.63
N GLY A 177 -16.40 16.21 -3.98
CA GLY A 177 -14.96 16.07 -3.80
C GLY A 177 -14.36 16.96 -2.70
N ARG A 178 -15.15 17.72 -1.92
CA ARG A 178 -14.60 18.55 -0.83
C ARG A 178 -13.90 17.74 0.28
N LEU A 179 -14.22 16.46 0.39
CA LEU A 179 -13.59 15.54 1.34
C LEU A 179 -12.50 14.68 0.69
N ALA A 180 -12.21 14.86 -0.60
CA ALA A 180 -11.16 14.12 -1.29
C ALA A 180 -9.78 14.45 -0.69
N PRO A 181 -9.06 13.44 -0.17
CA PRO A 181 -7.74 13.68 0.40
C PRO A 181 -6.77 14.23 -0.64
N ARG A 182 -5.99 15.22 -0.25
CA ARG A 182 -4.90 15.76 -1.08
C ARG A 182 -3.73 14.79 -1.07
N ILE A 183 -3.58 14.01 -2.14
CA ILE A 183 -2.43 13.11 -2.26
C ILE A 183 -1.21 13.90 -2.72
N VAL A 184 -0.15 13.82 -1.93
CA VAL A 184 1.13 14.46 -2.19
C VAL A 184 2.19 13.36 -2.31
N MET A 185 2.81 13.25 -3.48
CA MET A 185 3.95 12.35 -3.64
C MET A 185 5.16 12.98 -2.98
N THR A 186 5.68 12.30 -1.96
CA THR A 186 6.97 12.60 -1.35
C THR A 186 8.10 11.93 -2.15
N GLY A 187 9.32 12.46 -2.01
CA GLY A 187 10.52 11.82 -2.56
C GLY A 187 10.79 10.45 -1.93
N PRO A 188 11.52 9.55 -2.60
CA PRO A 188 11.86 8.24 -2.05
C PRO A 188 12.76 8.36 -0.83
N THR A 189 12.53 7.50 0.17
CA THR A 189 13.32 7.43 1.42
C THR A 189 14.45 6.39 1.37
N HIS A 190 14.63 5.71 0.22
CA HIS A 190 15.69 4.72 -0.03
C HIS A 190 15.71 3.52 0.94
N LEU A 191 14.55 3.07 1.43
CA LEU A 191 14.47 1.90 2.32
C LEU A 191 15.17 0.67 1.70
N PRO A 192 16.10 0.01 2.43
CA PRO A 192 16.75 -1.21 1.94
C PRO A 192 15.73 -2.31 1.69
N PHE A 193 16.05 -3.24 0.79
CA PHE A 193 15.21 -4.43 0.59
C PHE A 193 15.00 -5.16 1.92
N PRO A 194 13.75 -5.45 2.32
CA PRO A 194 13.49 -6.11 3.60
C PRO A 194 14.03 -7.54 3.58
N LYS A 195 14.35 -8.09 4.75
CA LYS A 195 14.63 -9.53 4.84
C LYS A 195 13.32 -10.28 4.61
N ILE A 196 13.20 -10.93 3.45
CA ILE A 196 12.01 -11.71 3.09
C ILE A 196 12.35 -13.20 3.12
N ASP A 197 11.53 -13.98 3.84
CA ASP A 197 11.51 -15.43 3.71
C ASP A 197 10.66 -15.79 2.48
N ALA A 198 11.34 -16.08 1.37
CA ALA A 198 10.68 -16.39 0.11
C ALA A 198 9.81 -17.66 0.17
N LYS A 199 10.16 -18.63 1.04
CA LYS A 199 9.35 -19.83 1.23
C LYS A 199 8.09 -19.49 2.00
N ALA A 200 8.21 -18.79 3.13
CA ALA A 200 7.07 -18.36 3.93
C ALA A 200 6.11 -17.48 3.12
N LEU A 201 6.65 -16.55 2.31
CA LEU A 201 5.84 -15.75 1.38
C LEU A 201 5.09 -16.62 0.37
N LEU A 202 5.78 -17.58 -0.26
CA LEU A 202 5.14 -18.43 -1.27
C LEU A 202 4.05 -19.29 -0.65
N GLU A 203 4.25 -19.79 0.57
CA GLU A 203 3.25 -20.54 1.34
C GLU A 203 2.07 -19.65 1.73
N GLU A 204 2.32 -18.44 2.23
CA GLU A 204 1.32 -17.42 2.58
C GLU A 204 0.37 -17.16 1.41
N VAL A 205 0.93 -17.02 0.20
CA VAL A 205 0.13 -16.63 -0.97
C VAL A 205 -0.34 -17.80 -1.84
N TRP A 206 0.15 -19.03 -1.63
CA TRP A 206 -0.09 -20.14 -2.57
C TRP A 206 -1.57 -20.39 -2.83
N GLY A 207 -2.36 -20.46 -1.76
CA GLY A 207 -3.82 -20.70 -1.84
C GLY A 207 -4.59 -19.55 -2.48
N LEU A 208 -3.97 -18.37 -2.59
CA LEU A 208 -4.55 -17.16 -3.16
C LEU A 208 -4.26 -17.03 -4.66
N LEU A 209 -3.30 -17.81 -5.17
CA LEU A 209 -2.91 -17.79 -6.57
C LEU A 209 -3.89 -18.57 -7.45
N HIS A 210 -4.19 -18.05 -8.63
CA HIS A 210 -4.92 -18.77 -9.66
C HIS A 210 -4.16 -20.05 -10.07
N PRO A 211 -4.86 -21.13 -10.47
CA PRO A 211 -4.23 -22.40 -10.86
C PRO A 211 -3.12 -22.25 -11.91
N GLN A 212 -3.31 -21.36 -12.89
CA GLN A 212 -2.30 -21.06 -13.91
C GLN A 212 -1.02 -20.47 -13.32
N ARG A 213 -1.15 -19.61 -12.29
CA ARG A 213 0.00 -19.02 -11.58
C ARG A 213 0.67 -20.03 -10.65
N GLN A 214 -0.11 -20.85 -9.95
CA GLN A 214 0.42 -21.98 -9.19
C GLN A 214 1.24 -22.92 -10.08
N GLN A 215 0.77 -23.22 -11.29
CA GLN A 215 1.51 -24.04 -12.25
C GLN A 215 2.84 -23.39 -12.66
N ALA A 216 2.83 -22.09 -12.96
CA ALA A 216 4.04 -21.34 -13.32
C ALA A 216 5.06 -21.28 -12.16
N LEU A 217 4.60 -21.31 -10.91
CA LEU A 217 5.42 -21.24 -9.70
C LEU A 217 5.76 -22.62 -9.11
N ALA A 218 5.26 -23.72 -9.67
CA ALA A 218 5.42 -25.06 -9.12
C ALA A 218 6.90 -25.47 -8.97
N ALA A 219 7.73 -25.20 -9.98
CA ALA A 219 9.16 -25.52 -9.93
C ALA A 219 9.89 -24.74 -8.82
N ILE A 220 9.47 -23.49 -8.59
CA ILE A 220 10.05 -22.62 -7.55
C ILE A 220 9.63 -23.10 -6.18
N ARG A 221 8.37 -23.50 -6.02
CA ARG A 221 7.88 -24.10 -4.78
C ARG A 221 8.67 -25.35 -4.42
N THR A 222 8.88 -26.25 -5.37
CA THR A 222 9.70 -27.46 -5.16
C THR A 222 11.13 -27.10 -4.80
N HIS A 223 11.71 -26.11 -5.47
CA HIS A 223 13.07 -25.66 -5.20
C HIS A 223 13.24 -25.08 -3.79
N LEU A 224 12.35 -24.17 -3.37
CA LEU A 224 12.35 -23.57 -2.03
C LEU A 224 12.04 -24.59 -0.91
N GLN A 225 11.38 -25.70 -1.23
CA GLN A 225 11.22 -26.82 -0.28
C GLN A 225 12.54 -27.57 -0.04
N THR A 226 13.38 -27.69 -1.07
CA THR A 226 14.65 -28.42 -1.00
C THR A 226 15.81 -27.57 -0.49
N ASP A 227 15.82 -26.28 -0.82
CA ASP A 227 16.81 -25.32 -0.33
C ASP A 227 16.11 -23.97 -0.05
N PRO A 228 15.64 -23.76 1.19
CA PRO A 228 14.94 -22.52 1.58
C PRO A 228 15.82 -21.26 1.48
N LYS A 229 17.15 -21.42 1.36
CA LYS A 229 18.12 -20.32 1.24
C LYS A 229 18.63 -20.15 -0.19
N ALA A 230 18.15 -20.96 -1.15
CA ALA A 230 18.63 -20.91 -2.51
C ALA A 230 18.37 -19.53 -3.14
N ALA A 231 19.38 -19.04 -3.85
CA ALA A 231 19.23 -17.89 -4.72
C ALA A 231 18.27 -18.22 -5.89
N THR A 232 17.41 -17.26 -6.19
CA THR A 232 16.57 -17.08 -7.39
C THR A 232 16.62 -18.18 -8.46
N PRO A 233 15.65 -19.11 -8.52
CA PRO A 233 15.37 -19.82 -9.75
C PRO A 233 14.79 -18.86 -10.81
N PRO A 234 15.16 -18.98 -12.10
CA PRO A 234 14.55 -18.19 -13.16
C PRO A 234 13.07 -18.57 -13.29
N LEU A 235 12.19 -17.59 -13.03
CA LEU A 235 10.77 -17.68 -13.33
C LEU A 235 10.58 -17.74 -14.85
N GLN A 236 10.22 -18.91 -15.38
CA GLN A 236 9.73 -19.01 -16.77
C GLN A 236 8.47 -18.14 -16.89
N GLY A 237 8.52 -17.12 -17.76
CA GLY A 237 7.42 -16.19 -17.98
C GLY A 237 7.38 -14.95 -17.09
N ALA A 238 8.35 -14.74 -16.19
CA ALA A 238 8.50 -13.43 -15.56
C ALA A 238 8.97 -12.38 -16.59
N PRO A 239 8.40 -11.17 -16.59
CA PRO A 239 8.80 -10.12 -17.53
C PRO A 239 10.28 -9.78 -17.35
N ALA A 240 11.01 -9.68 -18.47
CA ALA A 240 12.41 -9.28 -18.47
C ALA A 240 12.57 -7.84 -17.94
N ASP A 241 13.75 -7.51 -17.43
CA ASP A 241 14.03 -6.21 -16.80
C ASP A 241 13.76 -5.03 -17.76
N ALA A 242 14.00 -5.21 -19.06
CA ALA A 242 13.67 -4.21 -20.09
C ALA A 242 12.17 -3.99 -20.25
N ALA A 243 11.37 -5.06 -20.25
CA ALA A 243 9.91 -4.99 -20.36
C ALA A 243 9.28 -4.33 -19.11
N LEU A 244 9.86 -4.58 -17.94
CA LEU A 244 9.49 -3.88 -16.69
C LEU A 244 9.76 -2.37 -16.79
N ARG A 245 10.92 -1.96 -17.32
CA ARG A 245 11.29 -0.53 -17.47
C ARG A 245 10.44 0.21 -18.50
N GLU A 246 10.14 -0.41 -19.64
CA GLU A 246 9.26 0.16 -20.67
C GLU A 246 7.86 0.42 -20.11
N ARG A 247 7.35 -0.53 -19.33
CA ARG A 247 6.11 -0.39 -18.57
C ARG A 247 6.17 0.79 -17.60
N ALA A 248 7.24 0.94 -16.81
CA ALA A 248 7.45 2.11 -15.93
C ALA A 248 7.23 3.45 -16.65
N ASN A 249 7.87 3.60 -17.80
CA ASN A 249 7.84 4.84 -18.56
C ASN A 249 6.47 5.09 -19.20
N THR A 250 5.71 4.03 -19.46
CA THR A 250 4.32 4.13 -19.95
C THR A 250 3.40 4.71 -18.87
N VAL A 251 3.45 4.24 -17.61
CA VAL A 251 2.71 4.87 -16.50
C VAL A 251 3.09 6.31 -16.31
N ARG A 252 4.40 6.60 -16.36
CA ARG A 252 4.89 7.97 -16.15
C ARG A 252 4.28 8.92 -17.16
N ASP A 253 4.28 8.54 -18.43
CA ASP A 253 3.65 9.32 -19.49
C ASP A 253 2.15 9.53 -19.24
N ARG A 254 1.42 8.48 -18.85
CA ARG A 254 -0.01 8.57 -18.48
C ARG A 254 -0.28 9.49 -17.28
N LEU A 255 0.65 9.54 -16.32
CA LEU A 255 0.58 10.41 -15.15
C LEU A 255 1.13 11.82 -15.40
N GLY A 256 1.55 12.15 -16.63
CA GLY A 256 2.16 13.45 -16.97
C GLY A 256 3.52 13.66 -16.31
N LEU A 257 4.26 12.58 -16.09
CA LEU A 257 5.62 12.56 -15.54
C LEU A 257 6.63 12.32 -16.66
N SER A 258 7.78 13.00 -16.60
CA SER A 258 8.84 12.87 -17.63
C SER A 258 9.37 11.43 -17.75
N VAL A 259 9.63 10.98 -18.97
CA VAL A 259 10.30 9.70 -19.25
C VAL A 259 11.68 9.68 -18.61
N LEU A 260 12.09 8.51 -18.12
CA LEU A 260 13.40 8.37 -17.50
C LEU A 260 14.51 8.18 -18.54
N PRO A 261 15.63 8.90 -18.40
CA PRO A 261 16.82 8.61 -19.19
C PRO A 261 17.42 7.25 -18.77
N ILE A 262 17.85 6.48 -19.76
CA ILE A 262 18.59 5.22 -19.56
C ILE A 262 20.03 5.59 -19.17
N THR A 263 20.42 5.40 -17.91
CA THR A 263 21.83 5.50 -17.52
C THR A 263 22.48 4.11 -17.48
N ALA A 264 23.72 4.04 -17.98
CA ALA A 264 24.44 2.78 -18.19
C ALA A 264 25.23 2.28 -16.96
N SER A 265 25.19 2.97 -15.82
CA SER A 265 25.95 2.57 -14.64
C SER A 265 25.18 1.55 -13.80
N VAL A 266 25.63 0.30 -13.90
CA VAL A 266 25.22 -0.82 -13.06
C VAL A 266 26.41 -1.19 -12.19
N ASP A 267 26.52 -0.58 -11.04
CA ASP A 267 27.24 -1.13 -9.91
C ASP A 267 26.33 -2.18 -9.23
N ASP A 268 26.93 -3.28 -8.75
CA ASP A 268 26.27 -4.46 -8.16
C ASP A 268 25.36 -4.18 -6.94
N ALA A 269 25.16 -2.92 -6.56
CA ALA A 269 24.21 -2.45 -5.55
C ALA A 269 22.85 -2.01 -6.14
N GLY A 270 22.72 -1.92 -7.47
CA GLY A 270 21.48 -1.54 -8.14
C GLY A 270 21.45 -0.06 -8.51
N ALA A 271 21.21 0.20 -9.80
CA ALA A 271 21.17 1.49 -10.46
C ALA A 271 20.67 2.67 -9.60
N LEU A 272 21.58 3.58 -9.25
CA LEU A 272 21.27 4.95 -8.86
C LEU A 272 20.97 5.75 -10.13
N LEU A 273 19.71 6.15 -10.32
CA LEU A 273 19.40 7.30 -11.17
C LEU A 273 19.59 8.56 -10.31
N GLU A 274 20.35 9.51 -10.83
CA GLU A 274 20.78 10.76 -10.20
C GLU A 274 19.64 11.74 -9.84
N GLU A 275 18.36 11.43 -10.08
CA GLU A 275 17.28 12.44 -10.15
C GLU A 275 16.14 12.33 -9.12
N ALA A 276 16.33 11.64 -8.00
CA ALA A 276 15.40 11.78 -6.88
C ALA A 276 16.17 11.95 -5.56
N SER A 277 16.90 13.06 -5.47
CA SER A 277 17.34 13.59 -4.18
C SER A 277 16.15 13.69 -3.22
N ALA A 278 16.38 13.48 -1.93
CA ALA A 278 15.43 13.79 -0.85
C ALA A 278 14.89 15.24 -0.91
N GLU A 279 15.50 16.10 -1.73
CA GLU A 279 15.08 17.46 -2.03
C GLU A 279 14.04 17.57 -3.16
N THR A 280 13.60 16.46 -3.76
CA THR A 280 12.53 16.48 -4.78
C THR A 280 11.27 17.07 -4.14
N PRO A 281 10.76 18.22 -4.64
CA PRO A 281 9.64 18.88 -4.01
C PRO A 281 8.42 17.98 -4.02
N ALA A 282 7.76 17.88 -2.87
CA ALA A 282 6.52 17.14 -2.73
C ALA A 282 5.49 17.65 -3.74
N ARG A 283 4.94 16.77 -4.58
CA ARG A 283 4.04 17.14 -5.67
C ARG A 283 2.62 16.67 -5.38
N ALA A 284 1.68 17.61 -5.29
CA ALA A 284 0.27 17.27 -5.24
C ALA A 284 -0.16 16.61 -6.56
N ILE A 285 -0.82 15.45 -6.46
CA ILE A 285 -1.44 14.78 -7.61
C ILE A 285 -2.88 15.25 -7.71
N PRO A 286 -3.26 16.00 -8.76
CA PRO A 286 -4.67 16.29 -9.01
C PRO A 286 -5.36 15.00 -9.47
N HIS A 287 -6.49 14.65 -8.84
CA HIS A 287 -7.31 13.48 -9.19
C HIS A 287 -6.50 12.17 -9.32
N PRO A 288 -5.84 11.71 -8.24
CA PRO A 288 -5.08 10.47 -8.28
C PRO A 288 -6.02 9.29 -8.61
N ASN A 289 -5.50 8.32 -9.35
CA ASN A 289 -6.20 7.05 -9.50
C ASN A 289 -6.33 6.39 -8.09
N PRO A 290 -7.54 6.09 -7.60
CA PRO A 290 -7.75 5.54 -6.27
C PRO A 290 -6.94 4.27 -5.98
N LYS A 291 -6.71 3.43 -6.99
CA LYS A 291 -5.93 2.19 -6.84
C LYS A 291 -4.43 2.42 -6.64
N LEU A 292 -3.96 3.61 -6.99
CA LEU A 292 -2.56 4.00 -6.82
C LEU A 292 -2.29 4.65 -5.47
N VAL A 293 -3.33 4.97 -4.68
CA VAL A 293 -3.17 5.55 -3.36
C VAL A 293 -2.66 4.48 -2.41
N MET A 294 -1.49 4.73 -1.80
CA MET A 294 -0.86 3.85 -0.84
C MET A 294 -1.13 4.32 0.60
N PRO A 295 -0.98 3.45 1.61
CA PRO A 295 -1.07 3.86 3.02
C PRO A 295 -0.18 5.07 3.38
N LEU A 296 1.04 5.17 2.83
CA LEU A 296 1.91 6.34 3.07
C LEU A 296 1.32 7.64 2.50
N ASP A 297 0.67 7.58 1.34
CA ASP A 297 0.03 8.74 0.72
C ASP A 297 -1.09 9.28 1.63
N LEU A 298 -1.82 8.38 2.31
CA LEU A 298 -2.81 8.74 3.32
C LEU A 298 -2.13 9.31 4.56
N ALA A 299 -1.07 8.69 5.08
CA ALA A 299 -0.35 9.18 6.26
C ALA A 299 0.27 10.58 6.05
N SER A 300 0.79 10.83 4.85
CA SER A 300 1.51 12.06 4.49
C SER A 300 0.58 13.14 3.91
N SER A 301 -0.70 12.82 3.71
CA SER A 301 -1.70 13.76 3.20
C SER A 301 -1.92 14.89 4.21
N PRO A 302 -1.87 16.17 3.79
CA PRO A 302 -2.25 17.29 4.65
C PRO A 302 -3.75 17.31 4.97
N SER A 303 -4.54 16.44 4.35
CA SER A 303 -5.97 16.28 4.63
C SER A 303 -6.24 15.37 5.83
N HIS A 304 -5.23 14.92 6.59
CA HIS A 304 -5.44 14.13 7.79
C HIS A 304 -4.55 14.63 8.94
N THR A 305 -5.03 14.46 10.17
CA THR A 305 -4.28 14.73 11.40
C THR A 305 -4.04 13.42 12.14
N GLN A 306 -2.82 13.15 12.59
CA GLN A 306 -2.54 11.96 13.38
C GLN A 306 -3.20 12.06 14.76
N ILE A 307 -3.97 11.04 15.13
CA ILE A 307 -4.58 10.91 16.47
C ILE A 307 -3.54 10.30 17.41
N GLY A 308 -2.93 9.18 17.00
CA GLY A 308 -1.92 8.47 17.78
C GLY A 308 -1.81 6.99 17.42
N ARG A 309 -0.96 6.28 18.16
CA ARG A 309 -0.74 4.84 18.03
C ARG A 309 -1.70 4.05 18.92
N LEU A 310 -2.53 3.22 18.31
CA LEU A 310 -3.48 2.34 19.00
C LEU A 310 -2.84 1.01 19.41
N LEU A 311 -1.90 0.50 18.60
CA LEU A 311 -1.24 -0.78 18.84
C LEU A 311 0.22 -0.69 18.41
N GLN A 312 1.09 -1.25 19.24
CA GLN A 312 2.47 -1.60 18.92
C GLN A 312 2.71 -3.00 19.48
N ALA A 313 2.92 -3.99 18.62
CA ALA A 313 3.39 -5.29 19.08
C ALA A 313 4.85 -5.17 19.53
N ASP A 314 5.20 -5.90 20.59
CA ASP A 314 6.60 -6.09 20.97
C ASP A 314 7.31 -6.78 19.80
N THR A 315 8.45 -6.20 19.38
CA THR A 315 9.20 -6.57 18.16
C THR A 315 9.15 -8.08 17.87
N VAL A 316 8.56 -8.45 16.73
CA VAL A 316 8.73 -9.80 16.17
C VAL A 316 10.18 -9.90 15.72
N GLN A 317 10.97 -10.76 16.38
CA GLN A 317 12.38 -11.02 16.05
C GLN A 317 12.53 -11.68 14.68
#